data_AF-A0A398CXJ2-F1
#
_entry.id   AF-A0A398CXJ2-F1
#
_cell.length_a   1.000
_cell.length_b   1.000
_cell.length_c   1.000
_cell.angle_alpha   90.00
_cell.angle_beta   90.00
_cell.angle_gamma   90.00
#
_symmetry.space_group_name_H-M   'P 1'
#
loop_
_entity.id
_entity.type
_entity.pdbx_description
1 polymer ?
#
loop_
_entity_poly.entity_id
_entity_poly.type
_entity_poly.pdbx_seq_one_letter_code
_entity_poly.pdbx_strand_id
1 'polypeptide(L)' 'MEEVAQEVRDELLKAATDGFIDCGKAIVIARKLNIDPRVVGKACDLLHIRVRSCSLGLFD' A
#
# COMPACT_ATOMS: atom_id res chain seq x y z
N MET A 1 3.12 19.97 2.88
CA MET A 1 2.67 19.03 1.82
C MET A 1 3.03 17.57 2.14
N GLU A 2 3.41 17.24 3.39
CA GLU A 2 3.89 15.91 3.80
C GLU A 2 2.87 15.08 4.62
N GLU A 3 1.76 15.67 5.07
CA GLU A 3 0.76 14.97 5.90
C GLU A 3 0.13 13.76 5.20
N VAL A 4 -0.10 13.84 3.89
CA VAL A 4 -0.75 12.77 3.12
C VAL A 4 0.10 11.50 3.10
N ALA A 5 1.43 11.61 3.16
CA ALA A 5 2.32 10.44 3.16
C ALA A 5 2.32 9.72 4.52
N GLN A 6 2.14 10.43 5.63
CA GLN A 6 2.10 9.83 6.96
C GLN A 6 0.82 9.01 7.18
N GLU A 7 -0.34 9.53 6.76
CA GLU A 7 -1.62 8.84 6.93
C GLU A 7 -1.67 7.54 6.11
N VAL A 8 -1.14 7.59 4.88
CA VAL A 8 -0.98 6.40 4.02
C VAL A 8 -0.03 5.38 4.64
N ARG A 9 1.08 5.84 5.22
CA ARG A 9 2.05 4.97 5.92
C ARG A 9 1.44 4.28 7.13
N ASP A 10 0.66 4.99 7.94
CA ASP A 10 0.03 4.43 9.14
C ASP A 10 -1.04 3.39 8.78
N GLU A 11 -1.89 3.70 7.80
CA GLU A 11 -2.91 2.76 7.31
C GLU A 11 -2.26 1.54 6.62
N LEU A 12 -1.16 1.74 5.88
CA LEU A 12 -0.35 0.66 5.34
C LEU A 12 0.27 -0.21 6.43
N LEU A 13 0.81 0.36 7.50
CA LEU A 13 1.37 -0.41 8.62
C LEU A 13 0.29 -1.19 9.37
N LYS A 14 -0.90 -0.60 9.58
CA LYS A 14 -2.05 -1.29 10.18
C LYS A 14 -2.56 -2.43 9.32
N ALA A 15 -2.59 -2.24 8.01
CA ALA A 15 -3.05 -3.26 7.08
C ALA A 15 -2.00 -4.32 6.74
N ALA A 16 -0.72 -3.95 6.80
CA ALA A 16 0.41 -4.84 6.65
C ALA A 16 0.47 -5.78 7.85
N THR A 17 0.53 -7.07 7.56
CA THR A 17 0.69 -8.12 8.57
C THR A 17 2.11 -8.64 8.45
N ASP A 18 2.89 -8.52 9.52
CA ASP A 18 4.25 -9.06 9.61
C ASP A 18 5.26 -8.40 8.62
N GLY A 19 5.03 -7.14 8.22
CA GLY A 19 5.86 -6.46 7.21
C GLY A 19 5.49 -6.80 5.77
N PHE A 20 4.33 -7.42 5.57
CA PHE A 20 3.80 -7.75 4.26
C PHE A 20 2.38 -7.23 4.08
N ILE A 21 2.05 -6.75 2.89
CA ILE A 21 0.69 -6.30 2.57
C ILE A 21 0.15 -7.03 1.35
N ASP A 22 -1.14 -7.30 1.34
CA ASP A 22 -1.80 -7.84 0.15
C ASP A 22 -2.07 -6.72 -0.86
N CYS A 23 -1.87 -6.95 -2.15
CA CYS A 23 -2.17 -5.93 -3.16
C CYS A 23 -3.65 -5.51 -3.13
N GLY A 24 -4.55 -6.45 -2.82
CA GLY A 24 -5.97 -6.15 -2.61
C GLY A 24 -6.19 -5.19 -1.45
N LYS A 25 -5.49 -5.40 -0.32
CA LYS A 25 -5.53 -4.49 0.82
C LYS A 25 -4.94 -3.12 0.48
N ALA A 26 -3.81 -3.06 -0.21
CA ALA A 26 -3.18 -1.82 -0.64
C ALA A 26 -4.12 -0.98 -1.54
N ILE A 27 -4.81 -1.61 -2.49
CA ILE A 27 -5.79 -0.94 -3.36
C ILE A 27 -7.03 -0.49 -2.57
N VAL A 28 -7.51 -1.27 -1.61
CA VAL A 28 -8.64 -0.89 -0.75
C VAL A 28 -8.28 0.37 0.07
N ILE A 29 -7.07 0.43 0.61
CA ILE A 29 -6.55 1.60 1.34
C ILE A 29 -6.43 2.80 0.41
N ALA A 30 -5.87 2.61 -0.79
CA ALA A 30 -5.76 3.66 -1.79
C ALA A 30 -7.14 4.27 -2.12
N ARG A 31 -8.15 3.42 -2.34
CA ARG A 31 -9.54 3.85 -2.59
C ARG A 31 -10.16 4.54 -1.39
N LYS A 32 -9.91 4.06 -0.18
CA LYS A 32 -10.39 4.67 1.08
C LYS A 32 -9.85 6.09 1.25
N LEU A 33 -8.56 6.26 0.99
CA LEU A 33 -7.85 7.54 1.10
C LEU A 33 -8.01 8.42 -0.15
N ASN A 34 -8.75 7.95 -1.16
CA ASN A 34 -8.95 8.60 -2.45
C ASN A 34 -7.62 8.95 -3.17
N ILE A 35 -6.60 8.11 -3.01
CA ILE A 35 -5.30 8.28 -3.65
C ILE A 35 -5.04 7.20 -4.69
N ASP A 36 -4.06 7.47 -5.56
CA ASP A 36 -3.68 6.54 -6.60
C ASP A 36 -2.98 5.30 -6.01
N PRO A 37 -3.38 4.07 -6.38
CA PRO A 37 -2.72 2.85 -5.91
C PRO A 37 -1.23 2.79 -6.31
N ARG A 38 -0.81 3.55 -7.33
CA ARG A 38 0.61 3.74 -7.65
C ARG A 38 1.38 4.45 -6.55
N VAL A 39 0.75 5.40 -5.87
CA VAL A 39 1.35 6.11 -4.72
C VAL A 39 1.50 5.14 -3.55
N VAL A 40 0.49 4.29 -3.32
CA VAL A 40 0.55 3.25 -2.28
C VAL A 40 1.64 2.22 -2.57
N GLY A 41 1.79 1.78 -3.82
CA GLY A 41 2.89 0.90 -4.24
C GLY A 41 4.27 1.52 -4.02
N LYS A 42 4.46 2.80 -4.39
CA LYS A 42 5.68 3.55 -4.09
C LYS A 42 5.92 3.70 -2.59
N ALA A 43 4.87 3.94 -1.80
CA ALA A 43 4.99 4.05 -0.36
C ALA A 43 5.41 2.71 0.27
N CYS A 44 4.83 1.59 -0.17
CA CYS A 44 5.25 0.25 0.24
C CYS A 44 6.72 -0.03 -0.08
N ASP A 45 7.17 0.32 -1.29
CA ASP A 45 8.56 0.17 -1.72
C ASP A 45 9.51 0.99 -0.83
N LEU A 46 9.19 2.26 -0.59
CA LEU A 46 9.93 3.16 0.32
C LEU A 46 9.92 2.68 1.78
N LEU A 47 8.88 1.95 2.19
CA LEU A 47 8.72 1.39 3.54
C LEU A 47 9.36 0.00 3.68
N HIS A 48 9.94 -0.55 2.62
CA HIS A 48 10.42 -1.94 2.57
C HIS A 48 9.32 -2.98 2.89
N ILE A 49 8.04 -2.64 2.68
CA ILE A 49 6.91 -3.55 2.87
C ILE A 49 6.81 -4.45 1.64
N ARG A 50 6.85 -5.76 1.87
CA ARG A 50 6.75 -6.74 0.78
C ARG A 50 5.29 -6.97 0.42
N VAL A 51 4.92 -6.59 -0.80
CA VAL A 51 3.57 -6.86 -1.32
C VAL A 51 3.47 -8.35 -1.67
N ARG A 52 2.60 -9.10 -0.99
CA ARG A 52 2.27 -10.50 -1.29
C ARG A 52 0.92 -10.56 -2.00
N SER A 53 0.71 -11.54 -2.86
CA SER A 53 -0.54 -11.73 -3.61
C SER A 53 -0.99 -10.48 -4.39
N CYS A 54 -0.32 -10.21 -5.52
CA CYS A 54 -0.84 -9.26 -6.50
C CYS A 54 -2.11 -9.84 -7.13
N SER A 55 -3.28 -9.44 -6.61
CA SER A 55 -4.60 -9.89 -7.06
C SER A 55 -4.88 -9.54 -8.54
N LEU A 56 -4.03 -8.73 -9.16
CA LEU A 56 -4.08 -8.40 -10.57
C LEU A 56 -3.47 -9.47 -11.48
N GLY A 57 -2.68 -10.43 -10.97
CA GLY A 57 -1.99 -11.40 -11.84
C GLY A 57 -1.08 -10.78 -12.91
N LEU A 58 -0.76 -9.48 -12.79
CA LEU A 58 0.06 -8.69 -13.73
C LEU A 58 1.48 -8.45 -13.18
N PHE A 59 2.09 -9.50 -12.63
CA PHE A 59 3.55 -9.61 -12.61
C PHE A 59 3.92 -10.76 -13.53
N ASP A 60 3.78 -10.52 -14.83
CA ASP A 60 4.65 -11.08 -15.88
C ASP A 60 5.31 -9.88 -16.58
#